data_AF-A0A3D4T548-F1
#
_entry.id   AF-A0A3D4T548-F1
#
_cell.length_a   1.000
_cell.length_b   1.000
_cell.length_c   1.000
_cell.angle_alpha   90.00
_cell.angle_beta   90.00
_cell.angle_gamma   90.00
#
_symmetry.space_group_name_H-M   'P 1'
#
loop_
_entity.id
_entity.type
_entity.pdbx_description
1 polymer ?
#
loop_
_entity_poly.entity_id
_entity_poly.type
_entity_poly.pdbx_seq_one_letter_code
_entity_poly.pdbx_strand_id
1 'polypeptide(L)'
;MELSFDTFSKEYKITLIGELRHTVILGTDIFGNILRLDNAIGAFSERQIACKEQLDDTKVQLENAKAESQKLFPHEEELKTKSARLAELNTLLDMDKRDNELVDGERVDDAEEPDRSNSRDAR
;
A
#
# COMPACT_ATOMS: atom_id res chain seq x y z
N MET A 1 -30.57 19.46 -17.39
CA MET A 1 -30.38 20.25 -16.16
C MET A 1 -31.46 19.81 -15.19
N GLU A 2 -31.10 19.58 -13.93
CA GLU A 2 -32.01 19.09 -12.90
C GLU A 2 -32.02 20.05 -11.72
N LEU A 3 -33.20 20.27 -11.14
CA LEU A 3 -33.37 21.02 -9.90
C LEU A 3 -33.74 20.04 -8.79
N SER A 4 -33.02 20.10 -7.68
CA SER A 4 -33.25 19.28 -6.50
C SER A 4 -33.29 20.16 -5.25
N PHE A 5 -33.99 19.70 -4.23
CA PHE A 5 -33.98 20.33 -2.92
C PHE A 5 -33.27 19.39 -1.95
N ASP A 6 -32.17 19.87 -1.36
CA ASP A 6 -31.47 19.15 -0.32
C ASP A 6 -32.21 19.35 1.00
N THR A 7 -32.88 18.30 1.47
CA THR A 7 -33.64 18.36 2.73
C THR A 7 -32.75 18.50 3.96
N PHE A 8 -31.49 18.07 3.89
CA PHE A 8 -30.55 18.15 5.00
C PHE A 8 -30.01 19.58 5.15
N SER A 9 -29.53 20.18 4.05
CA SER A 9 -29.04 21.56 4.08
C SER A 9 -30.15 22.62 3.93
N LYS A 10 -31.37 22.20 3.56
CA LYS A 10 -32.53 23.05 3.26
C LYS A 10 -32.25 24.04 2.12
N GLU A 11 -31.52 23.61 1.11
CA GLU A 11 -31.10 24.45 -0.01
C GLU A 11 -31.58 23.88 -1.34
N TYR A 12 -31.90 24.77 -2.28
CA TYR A 12 -32.12 24.38 -3.67
C TYR A 12 -30.77 24.21 -4.36
N LYS A 13 -30.62 23.09 -5.07
CA LYS A 13 -29.42 22.76 -5.83
C LYS A 13 -29.80 22.50 -7.26
N ILE A 14 -29.07 23.13 -8.18
CA ILE A 14 -29.22 22.90 -9.61
C ILE A 14 -28.02 22.12 -10.12
N THR A 15 -28.29 21.03 -10.81
CA THR A 15 -27.29 20.17 -11.42
C THR A 15 -27.29 20.37 -12.92
N LEU A 16 -26.17 20.88 -13.42
CA LEU A 16 -25.82 20.96 -14.82
C LEU A 16 -25.38 19.56 -15.26
N ILE A 17 -26.07 18.99 -16.24
CA ILE A 17 -25.82 17.64 -16.74
C ILE A 17 -25.31 17.75 -18.16
N GLY A 18 -24.05 17.36 -18.37
CA GLY A 18 -23.41 17.16 -19.67
C GLY A 18 -22.63 15.84 -19.64
N GLU A 19 -21.37 15.85 -20.08
CA GLU A 19 -20.46 14.70 -19.87
C GLU A 19 -20.16 14.47 -18.38
N LEU A 20 -20.04 15.57 -17.62
CA LEU A 20 -19.93 15.56 -16.16
C LEU A 20 -21.16 16.20 -15.53
N ARG A 21 -21.39 15.85 -14.26
CA ARG A 21 -22.43 16.46 -13.42
C ARG A 21 -21.80 17.53 -12.54
N HIS A 22 -22.31 18.76 -12.64
CA HIS A 22 -21.86 19.88 -11.82
C HIS A 22 -23.03 20.45 -11.04
N THR A 23 -22.92 20.43 -9.71
CA THR A 23 -23.98 20.90 -8.81
C THR A 23 -23.63 22.28 -8.26
N VAL A 24 -24.58 23.21 -8.35
CA VAL A 24 -24.47 24.58 -7.84
C VAL A 24 -25.61 24.83 -6.87
N ILE A 25 -25.30 25.45 -5.73
CA ILE A 25 -26.29 25.82 -4.71
C ILE A 25 -26.92 27.16 -5.09
N LEU A 26 -28.26 27.20 -5.11
CA LEU A 26 -29.04 28.40 -5.36
C LEU A 26 -29.29 29.14 -4.04
N GLY A 27 -29.08 30.45 -4.06
CA GLY A 27 -29.46 31.36 -2.99
C GLY A 27 -30.81 32.03 -3.25
N THR A 28 -31.12 33.05 -2.45
CA THR A 28 -32.39 33.79 -2.50
C THR A 28 -32.45 34.86 -3.59
N ASP A 29 -31.30 35.37 -4.03
CA ASP A 29 -31.21 36.41 -5.06
C ASP A 29 -31.06 35.81 -6.47
N ILE A 30 -31.89 36.29 -7.41
CA ILE A 30 -31.94 35.84 -8.80
C ILE A 30 -30.67 36.24 -9.54
N PHE A 31 -30.20 37.49 -9.39
CA PHE A 31 -29.00 37.95 -10.08
C PHE A 31 -27.75 37.26 -9.55
N GLY A 32 -27.66 37.09 -8.22
CA GLY A 32 -26.61 36.29 -7.59
C GLY A 32 -26.60 34.82 -8.07
N ASN A 33 -27.78 34.22 -8.29
CA ASN A 33 -27.86 32.86 -8.83
C ASN A 33 -27.36 32.77 -10.27
N ILE A 34 -27.70 33.75 -11.12
CA ILE A 34 -27.18 33.84 -12.49
C ILE A 34 -25.65 33.95 -12.47
N LEU A 35 -25.09 34.84 -11.62
CA LEU A 35 -23.64 35.00 -11.51
C LEU A 35 -22.94 33.72 -11.02
N ARG A 36 -23.51 33.02 -10.04
CA ARG A 36 -22.97 31.73 -9.56
C ARG A 36 -22.95 30.68 -10.67
N LEU A 37 -24.03 30.61 -11.45
CA LEU A 37 -24.13 29.70 -12.59
C LEU A 37 -23.13 30.06 -13.69
N ASP A 38 -22.99 31.34 -14.00
CA ASP A 38 -22.04 31.83 -15.01
C ASP A 38 -20.59 31.49 -14.62
N ASN A 39 -20.23 31.75 -13.36
CA ASN A 39 -18.92 31.37 -12.82
C ASN A 39 -18.70 29.85 -12.85
N ALA A 40 -19.73 29.05 -12.53
CA ALA A 40 -19.62 27.60 -12.57
C ALA A 40 -19.38 27.08 -13.99
N ILE A 41 -20.05 27.67 -15.00
CA ILE A 41 -19.88 27.31 -16.41
C ILE A 41 -18.53 27.79 -16.94
N GLY A 42 -18.12 29.02 -16.62
CA GLY A 42 -16.81 29.57 -17.02
C GLY A 42 -15.64 28.72 -16.51
N ALA A 43 -15.76 28.15 -15.31
CA ALA A 43 -14.75 27.28 -14.73
C ALA A 43 -14.58 25.92 -15.45
N PHE A 44 -15.48 25.53 -16.36
CA PHE A 44 -15.36 24.24 -17.06
C PHE A 44 -14.13 24.18 -17.98
N SER A 45 -13.82 25.28 -18.66
CA SER A 45 -12.65 25.36 -19.55
C SER A 45 -11.35 25.18 -18.76
N GLU A 46 -11.22 25.89 -17.64
CA GLU A 46 -10.04 25.80 -16.77
C GLU A 46 -9.88 24.40 -16.17
N ARG A 47 -10.97 23.80 -15.67
CA ARG A 47 -10.93 22.42 -15.16
C ARG A 47 -10.57 21.41 -16.24
N GLN A 48 -11.01 21.63 -17.48
CA GLN A 48 -10.66 20.74 -18.58
C GLN A 48 -9.16 20.79 -18.88
N ILE A 49 -8.56 21.98 -18.86
CA ILE A 49 -7.11 22.16 -19.03
C ILE A 49 -6.37 21.47 -17.88
N ALA A 50 -6.75 21.74 -16.63
CA ALA A 50 -6.13 21.12 -15.46
C ALA A 50 -6.23 19.58 -15.48
N CYS A 51 -7.36 19.02 -15.92
CA CYS A 51 -7.50 17.55 -16.05
C CYS A 51 -6.57 16.98 -17.13
N LYS A 52 -6.35 17.70 -18.24
CA LYS A 52 -5.41 17.27 -19.28
C LYS A 52 -3.97 17.31 -18.78
N GLU A 53 -3.58 18.38 -18.10
CA GLU A 53 -2.25 18.51 -17.50
C GLU A 53 -1.99 17.40 -16.48
N GLN A 54 -2.92 17.15 -15.56
CA GLN A 54 -2.81 16.05 -14.60
C GLN A 54 -2.68 14.68 -15.28
N LEU A 55 -3.39 14.47 -16.38
CA LEU A 55 -3.34 13.21 -17.12
C LEU A 55 -1.99 13.04 -17.83
N ASP A 56 -1.43 14.10 -18.39
CA ASP A 56 -0.11 14.06 -19.01
C ASP A 56 1.00 13.90 -17.97
N ASP A 57 0.91 14.59 -16.83
CA ASP A 57 1.82 14.41 -15.69
C ASP A 57 1.78 12.97 -15.17
N THR A 58 0.58 12.40 -15.00
CA THR A 58 0.42 11.02 -14.54
C THR A 58 1.02 10.02 -15.53
N LYS A 59 0.86 10.25 -16.84
CA LYS A 59 1.51 9.40 -17.85
C LYS A 59 3.02 9.49 -17.76
N VAL A 60 3.58 10.69 -17.60
CA VAL A 60 5.04 10.86 -17.45
C VAL A 60 5.53 10.14 -16.19
N GLN A 61 4.83 10.29 -15.07
CA GLN A 61 5.14 9.57 -13.83
C GLN A 61 5.05 8.05 -14.01
N LEU A 62 4.07 7.56 -14.76
CA LEU A 62 3.88 6.14 -15.04
C LEU A 62 5.02 5.59 -15.91
N GLU A 63 5.40 6.30 -16.98
CA GLU A 63 6.53 5.89 -17.84
C GLU A 63 7.86 5.94 -17.08
N ASN A 64 8.08 6.95 -16.23
CA ASN A 64 9.24 7.00 -15.34
C ASN A 64 9.24 5.84 -14.33
N ALA A 65 8.10 5.55 -13.69
CA ALA A 65 7.98 4.44 -12.74
C ALA A 65 8.17 3.08 -13.42
N LYS A 66 7.73 2.91 -14.68
CA LYS A 66 8.05 1.72 -15.48
C LYS A 66 9.54 1.62 -15.77
N ALA A 67 10.19 2.72 -16.15
CA ALA A 67 11.62 2.74 -16.42
C ALA A 67 12.45 2.42 -15.17
N GLU A 68 12.06 2.94 -14.01
CA GLU A 68 12.69 2.63 -12.72
C GLU A 68 12.38 1.22 -12.23
N SER A 69 11.16 0.71 -12.46
CA SER A 69 10.80 -0.68 -12.18
C SER A 69 11.53 -1.68 -13.08
N GLN A 70 11.86 -1.29 -14.31
CA GLN A 70 12.71 -2.08 -15.20
C GLN A 70 14.19 -1.93 -14.89
N LYS A 71 14.57 -0.91 -14.12
CA LYS A 71 15.93 -0.77 -13.59
C LYS A 71 16.11 -1.89 -12.57
N LEU A 72 16.72 -2.98 -13.04
CA LEU A 72 16.98 -4.18 -12.26
C LEU A 72 17.50 -3.79 -10.88
N PHE A 73 16.96 -4.44 -9.86
CA PHE A 73 17.41 -4.30 -8.48
C PHE A 73 18.94 -4.44 -8.48
N PRO A 74 19.73 -3.43 -8.07
CA PRO A 74 21.19 -3.47 -8.18
C PRO A 74 21.82 -4.68 -7.48
N HIS A 75 21.09 -5.27 -6.52
CA HIS A 75 21.51 -6.42 -5.74
C HIS A 75 20.93 -7.76 -6.24
N GLU A 76 20.28 -7.84 -7.41
CA GLU A 76 19.68 -9.10 -7.88
C GLU A 76 20.74 -10.21 -8.07
N GLU A 77 21.95 -9.85 -8.53
CA GLU A 77 23.08 -10.78 -8.62
C GLU A 77 23.63 -11.17 -7.23
N GLU A 78 23.69 -10.24 -6.28
CA GLU A 78 24.09 -10.54 -4.89
C GLU A 78 23.06 -11.39 -4.16
N LEU A 79 21.77 -11.21 -4.46
CA LEU A 79 20.67 -11.95 -3.85
C LEU A 79 20.57 -13.36 -4.45
N LYS A 80 20.82 -13.54 -5.76
CA LYS A 80 20.94 -14.87 -6.38
C LYS A 80 22.16 -15.64 -5.87
N THR A 81 23.31 -14.99 -5.73
CA THR A 81 24.52 -15.66 -5.20
C THR A 81 24.39 -16.03 -3.73
N LYS A 82 23.83 -15.15 -2.88
CA LYS A 82 23.57 -15.45 -1.46
C LYS A 82 22.45 -16.47 -1.26
N SER A 83 21.40 -16.45 -2.09
CA SER A 83 20.32 -17.44 -2.01
C SER A 83 20.74 -18.82 -2.50
N ALA A 84 21.57 -18.92 -3.55
CA ALA A 84 22.15 -20.19 -3.99
C ALA A 84 23.06 -20.81 -2.92
N ARG A 85 23.94 -20.01 -2.31
CA ARG A 85 24.80 -20.46 -1.21
C ARG A 85 24.00 -20.88 0.03
N LEU A 86 22.92 -20.15 0.37
CA LEU A 86 22.02 -20.56 1.45
C LEU A 86 21.26 -21.84 1.11
N ALA A 87 20.84 -22.04 -0.15
CA ALA A 87 20.18 -23.27 -0.58
C ALA A 87 21.13 -24.48 -0.50
N GLU A 88 22.38 -24.34 -0.94
CA GLU A 88 23.42 -25.37 -0.80
C GLU A 88 23.76 -25.66 0.68
N LEU A 89 23.84 -24.63 1.52
CA LEU A 89 24.06 -24.81 2.95
C LEU A 89 22.85 -25.49 3.63
N ASN A 90 21.62 -25.13 3.25
CA ASN A 90 20.42 -25.78 3.77
C ASN A 90 20.32 -27.24 3.34
N THR A 91 20.72 -27.60 2.11
CA THR A 91 20.74 -29.00 1.69
C THR A 91 21.78 -29.81 2.46
N LEU A 92 22.97 -29.26 2.70
CA LEU A 92 24.00 -29.91 3.54
C LEU A 92 23.54 -30.04 4.99
N LEU A 93 22.94 -29.00 5.57
CA LEU A 93 22.47 -29.00 6.95
C LEU A 93 21.24 -29.91 7.15
N ASP A 94 20.38 -30.05 6.14
CA ASP A 94 19.25 -30.98 6.18
C ASP A 94 19.67 -32.44 5.96
N MET A 95 20.81 -32.70 5.30
CA MET A 95 21.41 -34.03 5.24
C MET A 95 21.99 -34.43 6.61
N ASP A 96 22.71 -33.52 7.28
CA ASP A 96 23.21 -33.73 8.66
C ASP A 96 22.08 -33.92 9.69
N LYS A 97 20.88 -33.37 9.45
CA LYS A 97 19.70 -33.63 10.29
C LYS A 97 19.07 -35.00 10.02
N ARG A 98 18.99 -35.44 8.76
CA ARG A 98 18.45 -36.77 8.42
C ARG A 98 19.38 -37.90 8.89
N ASP A 99 20.69 -37.68 8.90
CA ASP A 99 21.65 -38.66 9.41
C ASP A 99 21.69 -38.72 10.95
N ASN A 100 21.37 -37.63 11.66
CA ASN A 100 21.24 -37.64 13.12
C ASN A 100 19.91 -38.24 13.64
N GLU A 101 18.84 -38.29 12.83
CA GLU A 101 17.54 -38.84 13.24
C GLU A 101 17.46 -40.38 13.14
N LEU A 102 18.47 -41.01 12.51
CA LEU A 102 18.63 -42.47 12.45
C LEU A 102 19.49 -43.05 13.60
N VAL A 103 19.99 -42.19 14.49
CA VAL A 103 20.84 -42.56 15.65
C VAL A 103 20.29 -41.95 16.95
N ASP A 104 18.97 -41.84 17.13
CA ASP A 104 18.39 -41.68 18.48
C ASP A 104 17.90 -43.05 18.93
N GLY A 105 18.84 -43.79 19.52
CA GLY A 105 18.64 -45.11 20.10
C GLY A 105 17.52 -45.12 21.13
N GLU A 106 16.97 -46.32 21.31
CA GLU A 106 16.04 -46.70 22.36
C GLU A 106 16.22 -45.90 23.66
N ARG A 107 15.23 -45.06 24.00
CA ARG A 107 15.07 -44.64 25.40
C ARG A 107 14.47 -45.80 26.17
N VAL A 108 15.34 -46.61 26.77
CA VAL A 108 15.02 -47.43 27.93
C VAL A 108 15.60 -46.74 29.15
N ASP A 109 14.66 -46.23 29.95
CA ASP A 109 14.61 -46.18 31.41
C ASP A 109 15.82 -45.75 32.28
N ASP A 110 15.44 -44.89 33.23
CA ASP A 110 15.86 -44.84 34.63
C ASP A 110 17.12 -44.08 35.09
N ALA A 111 16.94 -43.55 36.31
CA ALA A 111 17.90 -43.09 37.32
C ALA A 111 18.35 -41.61 37.19
N GLU A 112 17.72 -40.71 37.96
CA GLU A 112 17.99 -40.38 39.37
C GLU A 112 18.81 -39.07 39.47
N GLU A 113 18.19 -38.01 40.00
CA GLU A 113 18.95 -36.93 40.64
C GLU A 113 19.75 -37.50 41.82
N PRO A 114 20.93 -36.95 42.10
CA PRO A 114 21.04 -36.38 43.44
C PRO A 114 21.78 -35.04 43.52
N ASP A 115 21.11 -34.15 44.26
CA ASP A 115 21.61 -33.08 45.12
C ASP A 115 22.88 -33.48 45.92
N ARG A 116 23.89 -32.58 46.00
CA ARG A 116 24.43 -32.01 47.26
C ARG A 116 25.87 -31.49 47.19
N SER A 117 25.95 -30.17 47.33
CA SER A 117 26.61 -29.48 48.45
C SER A 117 28.09 -29.04 48.37
N ASN A 118 28.24 -27.80 48.84
CA ASN A 118 29.34 -27.21 49.63
C ASN A 118 30.55 -26.65 48.87
N SER A 119 31.06 -25.45 49.17
CA SER A 119 30.78 -24.50 50.25
C SER A 119 31.72 -23.28 50.15
N ARG A 120 31.28 -22.15 50.74
CA ARG A 120 32.10 -21.15 51.52
C ARG A 120 33.06 -20.26 50.70
N ASP A 121 33.27 -18.96 50.99
CA ASP A 121 33.22 -18.16 52.23
C ASP A 121 32.92 -16.68 51.86
N ALA A 122 32.00 -16.00 52.53
CA ALA A 122 32.22 -15.13 53.72
C ALA A 122 32.95 -13.80 53.44
N ARG A 123 32.20 -12.69 53.37
CA ARG A 123 32.30 -11.55 54.31
C ARG A 123 31.18 -10.55 54.11
#